data_AF-A0A177Q1Q0-F1
#
_entry.id   AF-A0A177Q1Q0-F1
#
_cell.length_a   1.000
_cell.length_b   1.000
_cell.length_c   1.000
_cell.angle_alpha   90.00
_cell.angle_beta   90.00
_cell.angle_gamma   90.00
#
_symmetry.space_group_name_H-M   'P 1'
#
loop_
_entity.id
_entity.type
_entity.pdbx_description
1 polymer ?
#
loop_
_entity_poly.entity_id
_entity_poly.type
_entity_poly.pdbx_seq_one_letter_code
_entity_poly.pdbx_strand_id
1 'polypeptide(L)' 'MAARAAQASTPSSSTPVAPADHFHRWRIDEPSGPVSIGTCKVCGVTKNFKNWLAEGDFITNEEHRAAA' A
#
# COMPACT_ATOMS: atom_id res chain seq x y z
N MET A 1 -21.00 9.21 -44.96
CA MET A 1 -19.87 8.27 -44.75
C MET A 1 -19.34 8.51 -43.34
N ALA A 2 -19.91 7.86 -42.32
CA ALA A 2 -19.52 8.04 -40.92
C ALA A 2 -18.57 6.89 -40.52
N ALA A 3 -17.36 7.21 -40.07
CA ALA A 3 -16.35 6.24 -39.67
C ALA A 3 -16.24 6.15 -38.13
N ARG A 4 -16.35 4.91 -37.62
CA ARG A 4 -15.52 4.16 -36.64
C ARG A 4 -14.83 4.97 -35.51
N ALA A 5 -14.63 4.49 -34.28
CA ALA A 5 -14.80 3.21 -33.60
C ALA A 5 -14.65 3.44 -32.08
N ALA A 6 -15.07 2.45 -31.31
CA ALA A 6 -14.99 2.34 -29.86
C ALA A 6 -13.58 2.53 -29.28
N GLN A 7 -13.48 3.22 -28.15
CA GLN A 7 -12.32 3.11 -27.26
C GLN A 7 -12.75 2.35 -26.00
N ALA A 8 -12.23 1.13 -25.90
CA ALA A 8 -12.37 0.25 -24.76
C ALA A 8 -11.57 0.81 -23.56
N SER A 9 -12.27 1.18 -22.50
CA SER A 9 -11.66 1.37 -21.18
C SER A 9 -11.68 0.02 -20.47
N THR A 10 -10.59 -0.73 -20.59
CA THR A 10 -10.29 -1.87 -19.72
C THR A 10 -10.24 -1.41 -18.27
N PRO A 11 -11.04 -1.97 -17.34
CA PRO A 11 -10.74 -1.82 -15.93
C PRO A 11 -9.47 -2.64 -15.64
N SER A 12 -8.41 -1.98 -15.13
CA SER A 12 -7.29 -2.66 -14.49
C SER A 12 -7.83 -3.41 -13.28
N SER A 13 -8.18 -4.68 -13.47
CA SER A 13 -8.45 -5.62 -12.40
C SER A 13 -7.16 -5.87 -11.62
N SER A 14 -6.92 -5.05 -10.60
CA SER A 14 -6.05 -5.42 -9.49
C SER A 14 -6.74 -6.55 -8.73
N THR A 15 -6.54 -7.79 -9.17
CA THR A 15 -6.92 -8.97 -8.41
C THR A 15 -6.20 -8.92 -7.06
N PRO A 16 -6.91 -8.78 -5.92
CA PRO A 16 -6.27 -8.92 -4.63
C PRO A 16 -5.84 -10.38 -4.49
N VAL A 17 -4.53 -10.61 -4.59
CA VAL A 17 -3.90 -11.89 -4.23
C VAL A 17 -4.40 -12.24 -2.83
N ALA A 18 -4.99 -13.44 -2.71
CA ALA A 18 -5.51 -13.97 -1.46
C ALA A 18 -4.53 -13.71 -0.30
N PRO A 19 -5.00 -13.37 0.91
CA PRO A 19 -4.11 -13.12 2.04
C PRO A 19 -3.34 -14.41 2.32
N ALA A 20 -2.11 -14.48 1.83
CA ALA A 20 -1.22 -15.55 2.19
C ALA A 20 -0.95 -15.36 3.70
N ASP A 21 -1.19 -16.41 4.48
CA ASP A 21 -1.02 -16.45 5.93
C ASP A 21 0.48 -16.37 6.28
N HIS A 22 1.06 -15.18 6.14
CA HIS A 22 2.46 -14.93 6.41
C HIS A 22 2.67 -13.49 6.85
N PHE A 23 3.79 -13.27 7.54
CA PHE A 23 4.23 -11.94 7.91
C PHE A 23 4.74 -11.19 6.69
N HIS A 24 4.05 -10.11 6.34
CA HIS A 24 4.43 -9.30 5.19
C HIS A 24 5.74 -8.54 5.44
N ARG A 25 6.77 -8.89 4.66
CA ARG A 25 8.01 -8.13 4.59
C ARG A 25 7.92 -7.09 3.49
N TRP A 26 7.62 -5.85 3.86
CA TRP A 26 7.44 -4.74 2.91
C TRP A 26 8.77 -4.18 2.39
N ARG A 27 8.84 -3.98 1.08
CA ARG A 27 9.81 -3.11 0.40
C ARG A 27 9.08 -1.81 0.03
N ILE A 28 9.38 -0.72 0.72
CA ILE A 28 8.81 0.60 0.46
C ILE A 28 9.66 1.27 -0.63
N ASP A 29 9.01 1.76 -1.67
CA ASP A 29 9.66 2.47 -2.77
C ASP A 29 9.97 3.93 -2.42
N GLU A 30 10.58 4.68 -3.33
CA GLU A 30 10.93 6.09 -3.09
C GLU A 30 9.68 6.93 -2.77
N PRO A 31 9.81 7.95 -1.91
CA PRO A 31 8.67 8.76 -1.50
C PRO A 31 8.16 9.60 -2.66
N SER A 32 7.03 9.18 -3.23
CA SER A 32 6.29 9.94 -4.24
C SER A 32 5.27 10.90 -3.59
N GLY A 33 5.74 11.75 -2.67
CA GLY A 33 4.93 12.76 -1.97
C GLY A 33 4.38 12.28 -0.61
N PRO A 34 3.08 12.50 -0.28
CA PRO A 34 2.54 12.26 1.06
C PRO A 34 2.39 10.78 1.42
N VAL A 35 2.43 9.90 0.41
CA VAL A 35 2.37 8.45 0.58
C VAL A 35 3.45 7.77 -0.27
N SER A 36 4.02 6.69 0.25
CA SER A 36 4.89 5.77 -0.48
C SER A 36 4.12 4.48 -0.77
N ILE A 37 4.45 3.81 -1.87
CA ILE A 37 3.91 2.48 -2.17
C ILE A 37 4.93 1.46 -1.67
N GLY A 38 4.47 0.48 -0.90
CA GLY A 38 5.28 -0.66 -0.50
C GLY A 38 4.75 -1.96 -1.05
N THR A 39 5.65 -2.81 -1.52
CA THR A 39 5.33 -4.12 -2.08
C THR A 39 5.88 -5.21 -1.17
N CYS A 40 5.07 -6.20 -0.84
CA CYS A 40 5.50 -7.34 -0.05
C CYS A 40 6.50 -8.19 -0.86
N LYS A 41 7.65 -8.49 -0.28
CA LYS A 41 8.69 -9.33 -0.93
C LYS A 41 8.28 -10.80 -1.08
N VAL A 42 7.25 -11.25 -0.37
CA VAL A 42 6.84 -12.65 -0.33
C VAL A 42 5.65 -12.91 -1.25
N CYS A 43 4.53 -12.19 -1.05
CA CYS A 43 3.33 -12.38 -1.88
C CYS A 43 3.12 -11.32 -2.98
N GLY A 44 3.95 -10.27 -3.03
CA GLY A 44 3.83 -9.22 -4.04
C GLY A 44 2.66 -8.25 -3.84
N VAL A 45 1.87 -8.37 -2.76
CA VAL A 45 0.79 -7.42 -2.48
C VAL A 45 1.35 -6.00 -2.28
N THR A 46 0.63 -4.99 -2.74
CA THR A 46 0.99 -3.58 -2.57
C THR A 46 0.16 -2.93 -1.47
N LYS A 47 0.78 -2.03 -0.70
CA LYS A 47 0.14 -1.26 0.37
C LYS A 47 0.70 0.17 0.39
N ASN A 48 -0.16 1.15 0.65
CA ASN A 48 0.25 2.54 0.79
C ASN A 48 0.71 2.84 2.23
N PHE A 49 1.86 3.49 2.35
CA PHE A 49 2.47 3.94 3.61
C PHE A 49 2.42 5.46 3.65
N LYS A 50 1.98 6.04 4.78
CA LYS A 50 1.99 7.49 4.96
C LYS A 50 3.41 7.93 5.29
N ASN A 51 3.88 9.00 4.66
CA ASN A 51 5.22 9.58 4.91
C ASN A 51 5.19 10.68 5.98
N TRP A 52 4.06 10.84 6.65
CA TRP A 52 3.84 11.80 7.72
C TRP A 52 3.21 11.07 8.89
N LEU A 53 3.58 11.48 10.10
CA LEU A 53 2.95 11.04 11.33
C LEU A 53 1.68 11.87 11.53
N ALA A 54 0.57 11.22 11.85
CA ALA A 54 -0.63 11.93 12.26
C ALA A 54 -0.42 12.54 13.66
N GLU A 55 -1.03 13.70 13.91
CA GLU A 55 -1.09 14.28 15.25
C GLU A 55 -1.68 13.24 16.24
N GLY A 56 -0.86 12.82 17.21
CA GLY A 56 -1.23 11.79 18.19
C GLY A 56 -0.64 10.40 17.95
N ASP A 57 0.04 10.14 16.83
CA ASP A 57 0.77 8.87 16.59
C ASP A 57 2.19 8.92 17.19
N PHE A 58 2.28 9.42 18.43
CA PHE A 58 3.51 9.39 19.21
C PHE A 58 3.46 8.13 20.07
N ILE A 59 4.26 7.11 19.72
CA ILE A 59 4.55 6.05 20.68
C ILE A 59 5.40 6.70 21.78
N THR A 60 4.74 7.18 22.82
CA THR A 60 5.46 7.64 24.01
C THR A 60 6.11 6.42 24.66
N ASN A 61 7.31 6.58 25.20
CA ASN A 61 8.07 5.50 25.81
C ASN A 61 7.31 4.82 26.97
N GLU A 62 6.26 5.45 27.48
CA GLU A 62 5.40 4.98 28.57
C GLU A 62 4.44 3.87 28.12
N GLU A 63 3.84 3.96 26.93
CA GLU A 63 2.98 2.90 26.37
C GLU A 63 3.76 1.62 26.00
N HIS A 64 5.03 1.73 25.59
CA HIS A 64 5.86 0.56 25.29
C HIS A 64 6.24 -0.22 26.57
N ARG A 65 6.42 0.48 27.70
CA ARG A 65 6.73 -0.17 28.99
C ARG A 65 5.51 -0.85 29.60
N ALA A 66 4.31 -0.32 29.39
CA ALA A 66 3.07 -0.88 29.95
C ALA A 66 2.63 -2.20 29.29
N ALA A 67 3.17 -2.55 28.12
CA ALA A 67 2.84 -3.77 27.38
C ALA A 67 3.90 -4.89 27.51
N ALA A 68 4.94 -4.71 28.35
CA ALA A 68 6.04 -5.65 28.56
C ALA A 68 5.89 -6.49 29.84
#